data_AF-A0A9X6KUY3-F1
#
_entry.id   AF-A0A9X6KUY3-F1
#
_cell.length_a   1.000
_cell.length_b   1.000
_cell.length_c   1.000
_cell.angle_alpha   90.00
_cell.angle_beta   90.00
_cell.angle_gamma   90.00
#
_symmetry.space_group_name_H-M   'P 1'
#
loop_
_entity.id
_entity.type
_entity.pdbx_description
1 polymer ?
#
loop_
_entity_poly.entity_id
_entity_poly.type
_entity_poly.pdbx_seq_one_letter_code
_entity_poly.pdbx_strand_id
1 'polypeptide(L)'
;MNIFFNRSKVQLIFLAAVLSCYVSFYLLLLFAFHFNHFFTDFNIRISSLIIETIVFASLLYSLLSRKISKDVFWICITIAIGCFLLGNFISAFQILNIEIPIENFHVSDVFLLFFLFLLLVAFFYKIIKECNKWEKAYLLCDISIVITSIFTLEWYIFNNPAFDNFHFSIGDVFLSFIFPIIDLLLFLLGVSLVFLPAIFHAKSKLYIFILVLTGLAITDYLYFYLQDDLSERCVIMLRCLYRVFLLLIAIAATIPKNTSSKRNYFIINPTFGEKLLGIFPYLAVAVLIGFTLKEQTSSATLITGNCIAFVFVLIRHTIVRMQNKELTKTLKVFNNQLEQTVSQRTRDLINKSNDLVKNQERFKSLYEYHPDPILTIDSNGIVLNINQAGSMLLGKESAALIGKECFSIFLDEDKSELEAAIKKGKRCSSSSLQLRVKNNNEKDILFWYVTIVPIMIEGQTFGSYVMVKDITRMKQQQEEINYLAFHDTVTEIGNRIFFQQELDRS
;
A
#
# COMPACT_ATOMS: atom_id res chain seq x y z
N MET A 1 11.23 -19.66 13.33
CA MET A 1 11.28 -18.33 12.67
C MET A 1 12.31 -17.39 13.32
N ASN A 2 12.37 -17.27 14.66
CA ASN A 2 13.33 -16.40 15.37
C ASN A 2 14.83 -16.76 15.17
N ILE A 3 15.19 -18.04 15.04
CA ILE A 3 16.59 -18.47 14.87
C ILE A 3 17.15 -18.05 13.50
N PHE A 4 16.34 -18.13 12.44
CA PHE A 4 16.74 -17.71 11.08
C PHE A 4 16.89 -16.19 10.98
N PHE A 5 16.02 -15.42 11.65
CA PHE A 5 16.06 -13.97 11.68
C PHE A 5 17.30 -13.43 12.44
N ASN A 6 17.73 -14.14 13.48
CA ASN A 6 18.94 -13.78 14.22
C ASN A 6 20.20 -14.05 13.38
N ARG A 7 20.25 -15.19 12.66
CA ARG A 7 21.38 -15.55 11.79
C ARG A 7 21.51 -14.67 10.54
N SER A 8 20.44 -14.06 10.02
CA SER A 8 20.55 -13.10 8.91
C SER A 8 21.08 -11.74 9.36
N LYS A 9 20.65 -11.27 10.54
CA LYS A 9 21.18 -10.04 11.14
C LYS A 9 22.67 -10.12 11.46
N VAL A 10 23.14 -11.24 12.02
CA VAL A 10 24.57 -11.43 12.31
C VAL A 10 25.41 -11.38 11.03
N GLN A 11 24.95 -12.03 9.96
CA GLN A 11 25.65 -12.01 8.67
C GLN A 11 25.65 -10.61 8.03
N LEU A 12 24.56 -9.87 8.14
CA LEU A 12 24.48 -8.48 7.67
C LEU A 12 25.47 -7.58 8.44
N ILE A 13 25.54 -7.70 9.77
CA ILE A 13 26.47 -6.93 10.61
C ILE A 13 27.92 -7.28 10.24
N PHE A 14 28.22 -8.57 10.05
CA PHE A 14 29.55 -9.01 9.62
C PHE A 14 29.94 -8.40 8.26
N LEU A 15 29.08 -8.47 7.25
CA LEU A 15 29.36 -7.88 5.93
C LEU A 15 29.49 -6.36 5.98
N ALA A 16 28.68 -5.68 6.79
CA ALA A 16 28.80 -4.23 6.98
C ALA A 16 30.12 -3.84 7.68
N ALA A 17 30.58 -4.64 8.65
CA ALA A 17 31.87 -4.45 9.29
C ALA A 17 33.03 -4.68 8.31
N VAL A 18 32.95 -5.73 7.47
CA VAL A 18 33.94 -5.98 6.40
C VAL A 18 33.99 -4.83 5.42
N LEU A 19 32.84 -4.29 4.99
CA LEU A 19 32.77 -3.13 4.11
C LEU A 19 33.45 -1.89 4.73
N SER A 20 33.13 -1.58 5.99
CA SER A 20 33.73 -0.45 6.70
C SER A 20 35.25 -0.60 6.88
N CYS A 21 35.69 -1.80 7.26
CA CYS A 21 37.11 -2.12 7.42
C CYS A 21 37.86 -2.01 6.08
N TYR A 22 37.29 -2.51 4.99
CA TYR A 22 37.88 -2.43 3.66
C TYR A 22 38.05 -0.99 3.18
N VAL A 23 36.98 -0.18 3.26
CA VAL A 23 37.03 1.23 2.85
C VAL A 23 38.04 2.00 3.71
N SER A 24 38.08 1.72 5.03
CA SER A 24 39.06 2.36 5.93
C SER A 24 40.49 1.94 5.62
N PHE A 25 40.73 0.66 5.32
CA PHE A 25 42.04 0.13 4.92
C PHE A 25 42.54 0.78 3.63
N TYR A 26 41.67 0.96 2.62
CA TYR A 26 42.03 1.61 1.36
C TYR A 26 42.28 3.10 1.51
N LEU A 27 41.47 3.80 2.31
CA LEU A 27 41.73 5.20 2.63
C LEU A 27 43.08 5.35 3.35
N LEU A 28 43.39 4.48 4.31
CA LEU A 28 44.68 4.50 4.99
C LEU A 28 45.84 4.22 4.03
N LEU A 29 45.72 3.24 3.13
CA LEU A 29 46.71 2.95 2.09
C LEU A 29 46.96 4.15 1.16
N LEU A 30 45.89 4.83 0.72
CA LEU A 30 45.97 6.00 -0.15
C LEU A 30 46.67 7.20 0.50
N PHE A 31 46.49 7.40 1.81
CA PHE A 31 47.05 8.54 2.53
C PHE A 31 48.39 8.27 3.21
N ALA A 32 48.68 7.04 3.65
CA ALA A 32 49.85 6.72 4.48
C ALA A 32 51.09 6.26 3.69
N PHE A 33 50.92 5.53 2.58
CA PHE A 33 52.03 4.93 1.84
C PHE A 33 52.28 5.68 0.53
N HIS A 34 52.94 6.84 0.63
CA HIS A 34 53.21 7.72 -0.51
C HIS A 34 54.37 7.27 -1.41
N PHE A 35 55.24 6.36 -0.95
CA PHE A 35 56.59 6.20 -1.51
C PHE A 35 56.96 4.81 -2.08
N ASN A 36 56.11 3.77 -1.98
CA ASN A 36 56.52 2.42 -2.41
C ASN A 36 55.45 1.69 -3.25
N HIS A 37 55.46 1.95 -4.56
CA HIS A 37 54.43 1.56 -5.53
C HIS A 37 54.20 0.03 -5.60
N PHE A 38 55.26 -0.78 -5.59
CA PHE A 38 55.16 -2.25 -5.63
C PHE A 38 54.46 -2.82 -4.39
N PHE A 39 54.79 -2.29 -3.21
CA PHE A 39 54.18 -2.73 -1.95
C PHE A 39 52.69 -2.36 -1.90
N THR A 40 52.30 -1.20 -2.45
CA THR A 40 50.91 -0.80 -2.51
C THR A 40 50.08 -1.65 -3.48
N ASP A 41 50.53 -1.91 -4.71
CA ASP A 41 49.73 -2.70 -5.68
C ASP A 41 49.60 -4.18 -5.26
N PHE A 42 50.65 -4.78 -4.70
CA PHE A 42 50.59 -6.15 -4.18
C PHE A 42 49.56 -6.28 -3.04
N ASN A 43 49.59 -5.38 -2.05
CA ASN A 43 48.64 -5.39 -0.94
C ASN A 43 47.19 -5.14 -1.40
N ILE A 44 47.00 -4.30 -2.42
CA ILE A 44 45.69 -4.03 -3.05
C ILE A 44 45.13 -5.29 -3.70
N ARG A 45 45.95 -6.04 -4.45
CA ARG A 45 45.53 -7.29 -5.10
C ARG A 45 45.16 -8.38 -4.09
N ILE A 46 46.00 -8.59 -3.07
CA ILE A 46 45.73 -9.57 -2.02
C ILE A 46 44.46 -9.22 -1.23
N SER A 47 44.31 -7.95 -0.81
CA SER A 47 43.10 -7.50 -0.11
C SER A 47 41.84 -7.63 -0.97
N SER A 48 41.94 -7.40 -2.28
CA SER A 48 40.84 -7.60 -3.23
C SER A 48 40.41 -9.08 -3.31
N LEU A 49 41.36 -10.01 -3.44
CA LEU A 49 41.08 -11.45 -3.46
C LEU A 49 40.43 -11.94 -2.16
N ILE A 50 40.87 -11.42 -1.00
CA ILE A 50 40.26 -11.75 0.30
C ILE A 50 38.78 -11.36 0.31
N ILE A 51 38.44 -10.19 -0.20
CA ILE A 51 37.04 -9.71 -0.21
C ILE A 51 36.20 -10.46 -1.21
N GLU A 52 36.72 -10.71 -2.41
CA GLU A 52 36.05 -11.52 -3.41
C GLU A 52 35.72 -12.92 -2.83
N THR A 53 36.65 -13.49 -2.06
CA THR A 53 36.45 -14.76 -1.34
C THR A 53 35.37 -14.66 -0.26
N ILE A 54 35.38 -13.59 0.54
CA ILE A 54 34.35 -13.34 1.57
C ILE A 54 32.96 -13.20 0.94
N VAL A 55 32.84 -12.44 -0.16
CA VAL A 55 31.59 -12.25 -0.90
C VAL A 55 31.07 -13.58 -1.43
N PHE A 56 31.93 -14.35 -2.10
CA PHE A 56 31.58 -15.66 -2.63
C PHE A 56 31.13 -16.64 -1.54
N ALA A 57 31.92 -16.76 -0.46
CA ALA A 57 31.61 -17.64 0.67
C ALA A 57 30.28 -17.24 1.36
N SER A 58 30.03 -15.93 1.51
CA SER A 58 28.79 -15.41 2.09
C SER A 58 27.56 -15.74 1.25
N LEU A 59 27.65 -15.61 -0.08
CA LEU A 59 26.56 -15.98 -0.99
C LEU A 59 26.31 -17.48 -1.01
N LEU A 60 27.36 -18.28 -1.09
CA LEU A 60 27.29 -19.74 -1.05
C LEU A 60 26.68 -20.23 0.28
N TYR A 61 27.10 -19.64 1.41
CA TYR A 61 26.49 -19.89 2.72
C TYR A 61 24.99 -19.54 2.73
N SER A 62 24.61 -18.42 2.12
CA SER A 62 23.21 -17.96 2.07
C SER A 62 22.31 -18.88 1.22
N LEU A 63 22.86 -19.47 0.15
CA LEU A 63 22.20 -20.49 -0.68
C LEU A 63 22.08 -21.83 0.05
N LEU A 64 23.17 -22.34 0.64
CA LEU A 64 23.18 -23.63 1.34
C LEU A 64 22.28 -23.62 2.58
N SER A 65 22.29 -22.52 3.33
CA SER A 65 21.45 -22.34 4.52
C SER A 65 19.97 -22.06 4.21
N ARG A 66 19.57 -22.09 2.93
CA ARG A 66 18.20 -21.79 2.43
C ARG A 66 17.65 -20.44 2.90
N LYS A 67 18.51 -19.47 3.27
CA LYS A 67 18.11 -18.09 3.60
C LYS A 67 17.58 -17.36 2.37
N ILE A 68 18.12 -17.73 1.22
CA ILE A 68 17.72 -17.25 -0.08
C ILE A 68 16.88 -18.35 -0.75
N SER A 69 15.84 -17.99 -1.50
CA SER A 69 15.13 -18.95 -2.34
C SER A 69 16.12 -19.56 -3.34
N LYS A 70 16.03 -20.87 -3.59
CA LYS A 70 16.76 -21.53 -4.69
C LYS A 70 16.19 -21.13 -6.07
N ASP A 71 15.94 -19.85 -6.26
CA ASP A 71 15.58 -19.27 -7.54
C ASP A 71 16.84 -19.14 -8.39
N VAL A 72 16.71 -19.42 -9.69
CA VAL A 72 17.79 -19.36 -10.69
C VAL A 72 18.60 -18.07 -10.61
N PHE A 73 17.95 -16.93 -10.28
CA PHE A 73 18.61 -15.63 -10.07
C PHE A 73 19.82 -15.69 -9.14
N TRP A 74 19.67 -16.25 -7.94
CA TRP A 74 20.74 -16.24 -6.93
C TRP A 74 21.81 -17.30 -7.21
N ILE A 75 21.44 -18.38 -7.89
CA ILE A 75 22.37 -19.39 -8.38
C ILE A 75 23.29 -18.74 -9.44
N CYS A 76 22.71 -18.06 -10.44
CA CYS A 76 23.46 -17.35 -11.47
C CYS A 76 24.40 -16.28 -10.88
N ILE A 77 23.93 -15.46 -9.93
CA ILE A 77 24.78 -14.45 -9.27
C ILE A 77 25.96 -15.10 -8.52
N THR A 78 25.73 -16.22 -7.87
CA THR A 78 26.79 -16.89 -7.10
C THR A 78 27.83 -17.52 -8.02
N ILE A 79 27.39 -18.13 -9.12
CA ILE A 79 28.30 -18.64 -10.16
C ILE A 79 29.07 -17.48 -10.80
N ALA A 80 28.40 -16.37 -11.12
CA ALA A 80 29.05 -15.19 -11.68
C ALA A 80 30.21 -14.71 -10.79
N ILE A 81 29.96 -14.52 -9.49
CA ILE A 81 30.98 -14.06 -8.54
C ILE A 81 32.11 -15.10 -8.39
N GLY A 82 31.80 -16.40 -8.50
CA GLY A 82 32.81 -17.45 -8.58
C GLY A 82 33.70 -17.33 -9.82
N CYS A 83 33.13 -17.06 -11.00
CA CYS A 83 33.89 -16.79 -12.22
C CYS A 83 34.79 -15.56 -12.07
N PHE A 84 34.28 -14.47 -11.48
CA PHE A 84 35.07 -13.26 -11.23
C PHE A 84 36.29 -13.53 -10.33
N LEU A 85 36.09 -14.25 -9.23
CA LEU A 85 37.15 -14.63 -8.31
C LEU A 85 38.21 -15.50 -9.01
N LEU A 86 37.79 -16.48 -9.80
CA LEU A 86 38.72 -17.33 -10.55
C LEU A 86 39.52 -16.53 -11.58
N GLY A 87 38.87 -15.60 -12.30
CA GLY A 87 39.54 -14.73 -13.26
C GLY A 87 40.62 -13.87 -12.62
N ASN A 88 40.30 -13.21 -11.50
CA ASN A 88 41.27 -12.40 -10.77
C ASN A 88 42.39 -13.22 -10.12
N PHE A 89 42.10 -14.43 -9.66
CA PHE A 89 43.12 -15.34 -9.14
C PHE A 89 44.12 -15.74 -10.23
N ILE A 90 43.62 -16.09 -11.42
CA ILE A 90 44.45 -16.42 -12.58
C ILE A 90 45.31 -15.21 -13.00
N SER A 91 44.70 -14.03 -13.09
CA SER A 91 45.42 -12.79 -13.42
C SER A 91 46.52 -12.46 -12.40
N ALA A 92 46.23 -12.59 -11.10
CA ALA A 92 47.21 -12.38 -10.04
C ALA A 92 48.37 -13.39 -10.10
N PHE A 93 48.07 -14.66 -10.40
CA PHE A 93 49.07 -15.72 -10.54
C PHE A 93 49.97 -15.51 -11.77
N GLN A 94 49.40 -15.10 -12.90
CA GLN A 94 50.14 -14.82 -14.13
C GLN A 94 51.16 -13.70 -13.92
N ILE A 95 50.73 -12.60 -13.28
CA ILE A 95 51.57 -11.42 -13.04
C ILE A 95 52.71 -11.72 -12.05
N LEU A 96 52.54 -12.67 -11.14
CA LEU A 96 53.58 -13.07 -10.19
C LEU A 96 54.62 -14.04 -10.76
N ASN A 97 54.25 -14.86 -11.75
CA ASN A 97 55.10 -15.95 -12.24
C ASN A 97 55.72 -15.70 -13.60
N ILE A 98 55.14 -14.82 -14.42
CA ILE A 98 55.61 -14.61 -15.79
C ILE A 98 55.51 -13.12 -16.10
N GLU A 99 56.65 -12.46 -16.32
CA GLU A 99 56.73 -11.08 -16.83
C GLU A 99 56.27 -11.02 -18.30
N ILE A 100 55.03 -11.46 -18.58
CA ILE A 100 54.45 -11.41 -19.94
C ILE A 100 53.93 -9.97 -20.17
N PRO A 101 54.22 -9.37 -21.33
CA PRO A 101 53.63 -8.09 -21.69
C PRO A 101 52.09 -8.15 -21.70
N ILE A 102 51.48 -7.04 -21.28
CA ILE A 102 50.05 -6.83 -20.97
C ILE A 102 49.16 -6.92 -22.25
N GLU A 103 49.75 -7.02 -23.44
CA GLU A 103 49.09 -6.78 -24.72
C GLU A 103 48.48 -8.03 -25.40
N ASN A 104 48.10 -9.08 -24.67
CA ASN A 104 47.44 -10.25 -25.28
C ASN A 104 46.22 -10.73 -24.49
N PHE A 105 45.13 -11.03 -25.19
CA PHE A 105 43.97 -11.78 -24.69
C PHE A 105 44.34 -12.87 -23.67
N HIS A 106 43.93 -12.69 -22.41
CA HIS A 106 44.26 -13.59 -21.33
C HIS A 106 43.08 -14.51 -20.97
N VAL A 107 43.40 -15.68 -20.42
CA VAL A 107 42.39 -16.61 -19.87
C VAL A 107 41.54 -15.95 -18.78
N SER A 108 42.09 -14.97 -18.05
CA SER A 108 41.35 -14.17 -17.06
C SER A 108 40.18 -13.39 -17.68
N ASP A 109 40.33 -12.92 -18.91
CA ASP A 109 39.34 -12.06 -19.57
C ASP A 109 38.10 -12.87 -19.96
N VAL A 110 38.30 -14.15 -20.29
CA VAL A 110 37.21 -15.11 -20.52
C VAL A 110 36.36 -15.27 -19.25
N PHE A 111 37.00 -15.40 -18.09
CA PHE A 111 36.29 -15.51 -16.81
C PHE A 111 35.55 -14.22 -16.43
N LEU A 112 36.13 -13.06 -16.75
CA LEU A 112 35.48 -11.76 -16.57
C LEU A 112 34.23 -11.63 -17.47
N LEU A 113 34.33 -12.05 -18.74
CA LEU A 113 33.21 -12.05 -19.68
C LEU A 113 32.09 -12.99 -19.21
N PHE A 114 32.44 -14.18 -18.68
CA PHE A 114 31.46 -15.07 -18.05
C PHE A 114 30.79 -14.46 -16.83
N PHE A 115 31.53 -13.72 -15.99
CA PHE A 115 30.95 -12.99 -14.85
C PHE A 115 29.89 -12.00 -15.32
N LEU A 116 30.22 -11.13 -16.28
CA LEU A 116 29.30 -10.11 -16.77
C LEU A 116 28.09 -10.74 -17.48
N PHE A 117 28.31 -11.77 -18.30
CA PHE A 117 27.25 -12.52 -18.97
C PHE A 117 26.26 -13.17 -17.99
N LEU A 118 26.77 -13.85 -16.95
CA LEU A 118 25.92 -14.49 -15.94
C LEU A 118 25.15 -13.46 -15.11
N LEU A 119 25.73 -12.28 -14.86
CA LEU A 119 25.06 -11.17 -14.21
C LEU A 119 23.87 -10.70 -15.05
N LEU A 120 24.06 -10.47 -16.36
CA LEU A 120 22.98 -10.15 -17.29
C LEU A 120 21.88 -11.22 -17.25
N VAL A 121 22.24 -12.50 -17.43
CA VAL A 121 21.29 -13.62 -17.43
C VAL A 121 20.46 -13.67 -16.15
N ALA A 122 21.07 -13.43 -14.98
CA ALA A 122 20.36 -13.38 -13.72
C ALA A 122 19.26 -12.32 -13.74
N PHE A 123 19.59 -11.07 -14.07
CA PHE A 123 18.62 -9.97 -14.08
C PHE A 123 17.54 -10.16 -15.15
N PHE A 124 17.91 -10.60 -16.36
CA PHE A 124 16.93 -10.93 -17.40
C PHE A 124 15.95 -12.00 -16.95
N TYR A 125 16.44 -13.11 -16.37
CA TYR A 125 15.58 -14.16 -15.83
C TYR A 125 14.60 -13.58 -14.80
N LYS A 126 15.11 -12.72 -13.90
CA LYS A 126 14.29 -12.14 -12.84
C LYS A 126 13.20 -11.20 -13.39
N ILE A 127 13.53 -10.38 -14.38
CA ILE A 127 12.58 -9.51 -15.09
C ILE A 127 11.54 -10.35 -15.84
N ILE A 128 11.98 -11.35 -16.61
CA ILE A 128 11.08 -12.23 -17.37
C ILE A 128 10.09 -12.97 -16.45
N LYS A 129 10.52 -13.36 -15.24
CA LYS A 129 9.66 -14.08 -14.29
C LYS A 129 8.62 -13.18 -13.60
N GLU A 130 8.98 -11.95 -13.23
CA GLU A 130 8.15 -11.11 -12.35
C GLU A 130 7.34 -10.03 -13.09
N CYS A 131 7.77 -9.63 -14.29
CA CYS A 131 7.21 -8.49 -15.02
C CYS A 131 6.03 -8.87 -15.91
N ASN A 132 5.21 -7.88 -16.26
CA ASN A 132 4.09 -8.08 -17.19
C ASN A 132 4.57 -8.16 -18.66
N LYS A 133 3.66 -8.50 -19.58
CA LYS A 133 3.99 -8.66 -21.02
C LYS A 133 4.54 -7.38 -21.65
N TRP A 134 4.05 -6.22 -21.24
CA TRP A 134 4.41 -4.91 -21.79
C TRP A 134 5.79 -4.47 -21.31
N GLU A 135 6.06 -4.61 -20.01
CA GLU A 135 7.36 -4.34 -19.39
C GLU A 135 8.49 -5.15 -20.05
N LYS A 136 8.24 -6.43 -20.35
CA LYS A 136 9.20 -7.27 -21.08
C LYS A 136 9.43 -6.76 -22.50
N ALA A 137 8.36 -6.36 -23.20
CA ALA A 137 8.44 -5.87 -24.57
C ALA A 137 9.18 -4.54 -24.66
N TYR A 138 8.98 -3.62 -23.69
CA TYR A 138 9.73 -2.37 -23.60
C TYR A 138 11.19 -2.61 -23.35
N LEU A 139 11.53 -3.41 -22.35
CA LEU A 139 12.91 -3.71 -22.01
C LEU A 139 13.67 -4.28 -23.21
N LEU A 140 13.05 -5.24 -23.93
CA LEU A 140 13.65 -5.81 -25.14
C LEU A 140 13.91 -4.73 -26.21
N CYS A 141 12.93 -3.87 -26.49
CA CYS A 141 13.09 -2.82 -27.50
C CYS A 141 14.12 -1.77 -27.08
N ASP A 142 14.09 -1.32 -25.82
CA ASP A 142 15.02 -0.33 -25.29
C ASP A 142 16.46 -0.84 -25.36
N ILE A 143 16.68 -2.13 -25.03
CA ILE A 143 17.95 -2.82 -25.22
C ILE A 143 18.36 -2.84 -26.69
N SER A 144 17.47 -3.24 -27.60
CA SER A 144 17.79 -3.30 -29.04
C SER A 144 18.16 -1.92 -29.60
N ILE A 145 17.47 -0.86 -29.19
CA ILE A 145 17.77 0.52 -29.60
C ILE A 145 19.17 0.92 -29.13
N VAL A 146 19.45 0.71 -27.84
CA VAL A 146 20.70 1.13 -27.20
C VAL A 146 21.89 0.34 -27.75
N ILE A 147 21.78 -1.00 -27.85
CA ILE A 147 22.83 -1.85 -28.44
C ILE A 147 23.10 -1.43 -29.89
N THR A 148 22.06 -1.28 -30.72
CA THR A 148 22.25 -0.90 -32.12
C THR A 148 22.97 0.45 -32.24
N SER A 149 22.58 1.43 -31.41
CA SER A 149 23.13 2.77 -31.49
C SER A 149 24.61 2.80 -31.11
N ILE A 150 24.98 2.14 -30.00
CA ILE A 150 26.36 2.14 -29.51
C ILE A 150 27.25 1.23 -30.35
N PHE A 151 26.78 0.03 -30.69
CA PHE A 151 27.52 -0.88 -31.58
C PHE A 151 27.85 -0.21 -32.92
N THR A 152 26.92 0.55 -33.49
CA THR A 152 27.17 1.28 -34.75
C THR A 152 28.25 2.35 -34.56
N LEU A 153 28.20 3.11 -33.48
CA LEU A 153 29.21 4.14 -33.18
C LEU A 153 30.59 3.52 -32.97
N GLU A 154 30.68 2.49 -32.15
CA GLU A 154 31.95 1.81 -31.86
C GLU A 154 32.50 1.15 -33.12
N TRP A 155 31.67 0.44 -33.89
CA TRP A 155 32.10 -0.22 -35.13
C TRP A 155 32.65 0.78 -36.14
N TYR A 156 32.03 1.96 -36.20
CA TYR A 156 32.48 3.01 -37.09
C TYR A 156 33.80 3.66 -36.62
N ILE A 157 33.93 3.97 -35.33
CA ILE A 157 35.16 4.55 -34.76
C ILE A 157 36.34 3.59 -34.91
N PHE A 158 36.11 2.30 -34.68
CA PHE A 158 37.16 1.28 -34.72
C PHE A 158 37.62 0.96 -36.15
N ASN A 159 36.72 0.97 -37.14
CA ASN A 159 37.08 0.78 -38.56
C ASN A 159 37.60 2.06 -39.23
N ASN A 160 37.93 3.10 -38.46
CA ASN A 160 38.53 4.30 -39.01
C ASN A 160 40.01 4.01 -39.37
N PRO A 161 40.47 4.29 -40.61
CA PRO A 161 41.81 3.94 -41.10
C PRO A 161 42.99 4.51 -40.27
N ALA A 162 42.74 5.39 -39.29
CA ALA A 162 43.74 5.81 -38.31
C ALA A 162 44.23 4.66 -37.40
N PHE A 163 43.45 3.59 -37.24
CA PHE A 163 43.78 2.42 -36.40
C PHE A 163 44.42 1.25 -37.17
N ASP A 164 44.51 1.31 -38.50
CA ASP A 164 45.11 0.25 -39.34
C ASP A 164 46.62 0.05 -39.11
N ASN A 165 47.28 0.97 -38.39
CA ASN A 165 48.71 0.89 -38.06
C ASN A 165 49.03 0.01 -36.83
N PHE A 166 48.02 -0.49 -36.11
CA PHE A 166 48.22 -1.35 -34.95
C PHE A 166 47.86 -2.80 -35.29
N HIS A 167 48.84 -3.70 -35.20
CA HIS A 167 48.63 -5.14 -35.31
C HIS A 167 47.97 -5.69 -34.03
N PHE A 168 46.69 -5.39 -33.81
CA PHE A 168 45.91 -6.00 -32.72
C PHE A 168 45.56 -7.46 -33.04
N SER A 169 45.55 -8.32 -32.03
CA SER A 169 45.01 -9.67 -32.20
C SER A 169 43.49 -9.60 -32.38
N ILE A 170 42.91 -10.59 -33.08
CA ILE A 170 41.45 -10.70 -33.26
C ILE A 170 40.74 -10.73 -31.89
N GLY A 171 41.39 -11.27 -30.85
CA GLY A 171 40.87 -11.32 -29.49
C GLY A 171 40.75 -9.94 -28.84
N ASP A 172 41.75 -9.07 -29.03
CA ASP A 172 41.76 -7.73 -28.42
C ASP A 172 40.72 -6.81 -29.09
N VAL A 173 40.57 -6.95 -30.41
CA VAL A 173 39.47 -6.30 -31.16
C VAL A 173 38.12 -6.74 -30.58
N PHE A 174 37.94 -8.05 -30.41
CA PHE A 174 36.69 -8.60 -29.89
C PHE A 174 36.36 -8.13 -28.46
N LEU A 175 37.36 -8.10 -27.57
CA LEU A 175 37.18 -7.59 -26.20
C LEU A 175 36.83 -6.09 -26.18
N SER A 176 37.48 -5.30 -27.03
CA SER A 176 37.24 -3.86 -27.14
C SER A 176 35.80 -3.52 -27.53
N PHE A 177 35.11 -4.42 -28.24
CA PHE A 177 33.68 -4.28 -28.54
C PHE A 177 32.77 -4.82 -27.45
N ILE A 178 33.09 -5.99 -26.88
CA ILE A 178 32.13 -6.66 -26.00
C ILE A 178 32.01 -6.00 -24.64
N PHE A 179 33.10 -5.53 -24.06
CA PHE A 179 33.06 -4.90 -22.73
C PHE A 179 32.15 -3.67 -22.69
N PRO A 180 32.32 -2.66 -23.58
CA PRO A 180 31.44 -1.49 -23.60
C PRO A 180 29.96 -1.83 -23.80
N ILE A 181 29.65 -2.79 -24.69
CA ILE A 181 28.28 -3.23 -24.94
C ILE A 181 27.67 -3.85 -23.68
N ILE A 182 28.41 -4.71 -22.97
CA ILE A 182 27.92 -5.34 -21.74
C ILE A 182 27.77 -4.30 -20.61
N ASP A 183 28.73 -3.39 -20.44
CA ASP A 183 28.66 -2.35 -19.41
C ASP A 183 27.44 -1.44 -19.63
N LEU A 184 27.20 -1.05 -20.87
CA LEU A 184 26.00 -0.31 -21.24
C LEU A 184 24.71 -1.10 -20.96
N LEU A 185 24.70 -2.41 -21.21
CA LEU A 185 23.56 -3.26 -20.87
C LEU A 185 23.32 -3.33 -19.37
N LEU A 186 24.39 -3.44 -18.57
CA LEU A 186 24.31 -3.39 -17.11
C LEU A 186 23.79 -2.03 -16.63
N PHE A 187 24.28 -0.94 -17.21
CA PHE A 187 23.79 0.40 -16.93
C PHE A 187 22.30 0.54 -17.24
N LEU A 188 21.87 0.11 -18.44
CA LEU A 188 20.47 0.14 -18.87
C LEU A 188 19.58 -0.71 -17.96
N LEU A 189 20.04 -1.89 -17.54
CA LEU A 189 19.33 -2.73 -16.57
C LEU A 189 19.23 -2.02 -15.22
N GLY A 190 20.31 -1.42 -14.72
CA GLY A 190 20.33 -0.66 -13.48
C GLY A 190 19.32 0.49 -13.48
N VAL A 191 19.31 1.29 -14.55
CA VAL A 191 18.33 2.36 -14.76
C VAL A 191 16.91 1.79 -14.86
N SER A 192 16.72 0.70 -15.60
CA SER A 192 15.41 0.06 -15.74
C SER A 192 14.85 -0.43 -14.39
N LEU A 193 15.68 -0.97 -13.49
CA LEU A 193 15.23 -1.45 -12.18
C LEU A 193 14.62 -0.37 -11.29
N VAL A 194 14.97 0.92 -11.47
CA VAL A 194 14.32 2.05 -10.76
C VAL A 194 12.80 2.05 -10.99
N PHE A 195 12.39 1.60 -12.18
CA PHE A 195 11.02 1.71 -12.67
C PHE A 195 10.23 0.41 -12.61
N LEU A 196 10.87 -0.69 -12.21
CA LEU A 196 10.21 -1.98 -11.98
C LEU A 196 10.24 -2.34 -10.48
N PRO A 197 9.58 -1.55 -9.61
CA PRO A 197 9.65 -1.70 -8.16
C PRO A 197 9.08 -3.04 -7.66
N ALA A 198 8.27 -3.70 -8.50
CA ALA A 198 7.66 -4.97 -8.19
C ALA A 198 8.60 -6.18 -8.31
N ILE A 199 9.79 -6.03 -8.93
CA ILE A 199 10.74 -7.14 -9.14
C ILE A 199 11.27 -7.69 -7.82
N PHE A 200 11.56 -6.80 -6.87
CA PHE A 200 12.08 -7.15 -5.56
C PHE A 200 11.07 -6.80 -4.47
N HIS A 201 10.78 -7.76 -3.59
CA HIS A 201 9.84 -7.56 -2.47
C HIS A 201 10.26 -6.49 -1.46
N ALA A 202 11.55 -6.12 -1.41
CA ALA A 202 12.09 -5.14 -0.48
C ALA A 202 12.71 -3.97 -1.27
N LYS A 203 12.27 -2.74 -0.98
CA LYS A 203 12.78 -1.51 -1.62
C LYS A 203 14.30 -1.34 -1.43
N SER A 204 14.83 -1.74 -0.28
CA SER A 204 16.27 -1.71 0.00
C SER A 204 17.06 -2.60 -0.97
N LYS A 205 16.57 -3.81 -1.30
CA LYS A 205 17.21 -4.67 -2.30
C LYS A 205 17.23 -4.03 -3.68
N LEU A 206 16.12 -3.40 -4.06
CA LEU A 206 15.99 -2.71 -5.35
C LEU A 206 17.01 -1.58 -5.48
N TYR A 207 17.07 -0.67 -4.50
CA TYR A 207 18.03 0.44 -4.52
C TYR A 207 19.48 -0.04 -4.50
N ILE A 208 19.80 -1.11 -3.76
CA ILE A 208 21.14 -1.70 -3.78
C ILE A 208 21.48 -2.20 -5.18
N PHE A 209 20.58 -2.94 -5.85
CA PHE A 209 20.88 -3.46 -7.18
C PHE A 209 20.93 -2.39 -8.27
N ILE A 210 20.15 -1.31 -8.15
CA ILE A 210 20.28 -0.14 -9.03
C ILE A 210 21.69 0.44 -8.88
N LEU A 211 22.10 0.74 -7.65
CA LEU A 211 23.42 1.30 -7.35
C LEU A 211 24.56 0.40 -7.84
N VAL A 212 24.45 -0.91 -7.63
CA VAL A 212 25.44 -1.89 -8.07
C VAL A 212 25.55 -1.92 -9.59
N LEU A 213 24.44 -2.05 -10.31
CA LEU A 213 24.48 -2.19 -11.77
C LEU A 213 24.97 -0.91 -12.47
N THR A 214 24.46 0.26 -12.06
CA THR A 214 24.93 1.53 -12.62
C THR A 214 26.36 1.83 -12.21
N GLY A 215 26.72 1.50 -10.96
CA GLY A 215 28.04 1.72 -10.42
C GLY A 215 29.11 0.89 -11.11
N LEU A 216 28.87 -0.41 -11.28
CA LEU A 216 29.77 -1.32 -12.01
C LEU A 216 30.01 -0.81 -13.44
N ALA A 217 28.94 -0.54 -14.20
CA ALA A 217 29.06 -0.03 -15.56
C ALA A 217 29.86 1.27 -15.68
N ILE A 218 29.64 2.24 -14.78
CA ILE A 218 30.40 3.50 -14.77
C ILE A 218 31.86 3.23 -14.40
N THR A 219 32.11 2.32 -13.46
CA THR A 219 33.45 2.00 -12.97
C THR A 219 34.28 1.33 -14.06
N ASP A 220 33.69 0.37 -14.77
CA ASP A 220 34.34 -0.34 -15.87
C ASP A 220 34.61 0.59 -17.06
N TYR A 221 33.65 1.47 -17.39
CA TYR A 221 33.86 2.49 -18.43
C TYR A 221 34.99 3.45 -18.10
N LEU A 222 35.05 3.97 -16.87
CA LEU A 222 36.13 4.84 -16.41
C LEU A 222 37.48 4.10 -16.39
N TYR A 223 37.48 2.80 -16.10
CA TYR A 223 38.71 2.00 -16.06
C TYR A 223 39.21 1.78 -17.48
N PHE A 224 38.38 1.27 -18.37
CA PHE A 224 38.80 0.93 -19.72
C PHE A 224 39.22 2.16 -20.55
N TYR A 225 38.48 3.28 -20.44
CA TYR A 225 38.67 4.43 -21.35
C TYR A 225 39.59 5.52 -20.80
N LEU A 226 39.73 5.62 -19.47
CA LEU A 226 40.51 6.70 -18.85
C LEU A 226 41.73 6.18 -18.08
N GLN A 227 42.01 4.87 -18.04
CA GLN A 227 43.14 4.35 -17.26
C GLN A 227 44.50 4.95 -17.66
N ASP A 228 44.72 5.24 -18.94
CA ASP A 228 45.97 5.83 -19.42
C ASP A 228 46.14 7.31 -19.04
N ASP A 229 45.02 8.04 -18.88
CA ASP A 229 45.00 9.47 -18.51
C ASP A 229 44.81 9.68 -16.99
N LEU A 230 44.36 8.65 -16.26
CA LEU A 230 44.09 8.72 -14.83
C LEU A 230 45.38 8.55 -14.03
N SER A 231 45.51 9.36 -12.97
CA SER A 231 46.57 9.11 -11.98
C SER A 231 46.43 7.71 -11.40
N GLU A 232 47.56 7.07 -11.05
CA GLU A 232 47.56 5.73 -10.44
C GLU A 232 46.64 5.62 -9.23
N ARG A 233 46.51 6.69 -8.44
CA ARG A 233 45.58 6.76 -7.30
C ARG A 233 44.13 6.61 -7.71
N CYS A 234 43.74 7.22 -8.82
CA CYS A 234 42.38 7.10 -9.34
C CYS A 234 42.10 5.67 -9.80
N VAL A 235 43.05 5.01 -10.46
CA VAL A 235 42.94 3.61 -10.87
C VAL A 235 42.78 2.69 -9.65
N ILE A 236 43.55 2.93 -8.58
CA ILE A 236 43.43 2.21 -7.31
C ILE A 236 42.06 2.45 -6.65
N MET A 237 41.57 3.70 -6.64
CA MET A 237 40.24 4.03 -6.12
C MET A 237 39.13 3.32 -6.89
N LEU A 238 39.25 3.25 -8.21
CA LEU A 238 38.29 2.60 -9.09
C LEU A 238 38.23 1.09 -8.84
N ARG A 239 39.40 0.46 -8.70
CA ARG A 239 39.52 -0.94 -8.27
C ARG A 239 38.86 -1.18 -6.92
N CYS A 240 39.01 -0.28 -5.95
CA CYS A 240 38.34 -0.38 -4.65
C CYS A 240 36.83 -0.28 -4.79
N LEU A 241 36.35 0.70 -5.56
CA LEU A 241 34.92 0.96 -5.75
C LEU A 241 34.21 -0.26 -6.36
N TYR A 242 34.86 -0.96 -7.28
CA TYR A 242 34.34 -2.20 -7.85
C TYR A 242 34.01 -3.26 -6.79
N ARG A 243 34.88 -3.46 -5.79
CA ARG A 243 34.68 -4.46 -4.71
C ARG A 243 33.61 -4.03 -3.72
N VAL A 244 33.41 -2.73 -3.53
CA VAL A 244 32.29 -2.19 -2.75
C VAL A 244 30.96 -2.62 -3.37
N PHE A 245 30.82 -2.59 -4.70
CA PHE A 245 29.62 -3.08 -5.38
C PHE A 245 29.40 -4.60 -5.21
N LEU A 246 30.47 -5.40 -5.27
CA LEU A 246 30.36 -6.85 -4.99
C LEU A 246 29.92 -7.15 -3.55
N LEU A 247 30.43 -6.41 -2.57
CA LEU A 247 30.00 -6.51 -1.17
C LEU A 247 28.52 -6.12 -1.00
N LEU A 248 28.06 -5.10 -1.72
CA LEU A 248 26.66 -4.69 -1.72
C LEU A 248 25.74 -5.80 -2.26
N ILE A 249 26.16 -6.58 -3.27
CA ILE A 249 25.41 -7.77 -3.74
C ILE A 249 25.25 -8.79 -2.61
N ALA A 250 26.32 -9.10 -1.87
CA ALA A 250 26.26 -10.02 -0.74
C ALA A 250 25.34 -9.48 0.39
N ILE A 251 25.40 -8.18 0.67
CA ILE A 251 24.50 -7.52 1.63
C ILE A 251 23.03 -7.66 1.19
N ALA A 252 22.72 -7.42 -0.08
CA ALA A 252 21.37 -7.56 -0.63
C ALA A 252 20.83 -9.00 -0.48
N ALA A 253 21.71 -9.99 -0.50
CA ALA A 253 21.38 -11.40 -0.31
C ALA A 253 20.88 -11.72 1.11
N THR A 254 21.38 -10.99 2.12
CA THR A 254 21.03 -11.20 3.54
C THR A 254 19.70 -10.56 3.96
N ILE A 255 19.19 -9.59 3.19
CA ILE A 255 17.93 -8.91 3.51
C ILE A 255 16.77 -9.93 3.37
N PRO A 256 15.94 -10.13 4.41
CA PRO A 256 14.89 -11.15 4.38
C PRO A 256 13.77 -10.82 3.38
N LYS A 257 13.09 -11.86 2.88
CA LYS A 257 11.88 -11.70 2.06
C LYS A 257 10.77 -11.18 2.96
N ASN A 258 10.28 -9.96 2.73
CA ASN A 258 9.21 -9.39 3.55
C ASN A 258 7.90 -10.13 3.24
N THR A 259 7.43 -10.99 4.16
CA THR A 259 6.23 -11.82 3.96
C THR A 259 4.93 -11.07 4.21
N SER A 260 4.98 -9.85 4.79
CA SER A 260 3.79 -9.08 5.21
C SER A 260 3.32 -8.03 4.20
N SER A 261 4.09 -7.75 3.15
CA SER A 261 3.60 -6.89 2.08
C SER A 261 2.74 -7.76 1.17
N LYS A 262 1.41 -7.62 1.22
CA LYS A 262 0.58 -7.81 0.01
C LYS A 262 1.33 -7.14 -1.15
N ARG A 263 1.24 -7.67 -2.37
CA ARG A 263 1.62 -6.94 -3.59
C ARG A 263 0.75 -5.69 -3.65
N ASN A 264 1.04 -4.72 -2.79
CA ASN A 264 0.68 -3.36 -2.98
C ASN A 264 1.43 -3.06 -4.26
N TYR A 265 0.70 -2.94 -5.36
CA TYR A 265 1.06 -2.00 -6.40
C TYR A 265 1.20 -0.65 -5.69
N PHE A 266 2.33 -0.48 -5.01
CA PHE A 266 2.74 0.79 -4.48
C PHE A 266 2.95 1.58 -5.75
N ILE A 267 1.97 2.43 -6.04
CA ILE A 267 2.14 3.58 -6.91
C ILE A 267 3.29 4.35 -6.27
N ILE A 268 4.52 3.98 -6.60
CA ILE A 268 5.61 4.94 -6.55
C ILE A 268 5.09 6.04 -7.45
N ASN A 269 4.91 7.24 -6.92
CA ASN A 269 4.62 8.41 -7.71
C ASN A 269 5.95 8.79 -8.38
N PRO A 270 6.25 8.45 -9.65
CA PRO A 270 7.57 8.61 -10.20
C PRO A 270 7.52 9.75 -11.22
N THR A 271 7.18 10.97 -10.79
CA THR A 271 6.96 12.08 -11.73
C THR A 271 8.22 12.49 -12.49
N PHE A 272 9.41 12.25 -11.93
CA PHE A 272 10.68 12.57 -12.59
C PHE A 272 11.24 11.41 -13.42
N GLY A 273 11.14 10.19 -12.91
CA GLY A 273 11.86 9.06 -13.51
C GLY A 273 11.13 8.36 -14.68
N GLU A 274 9.79 8.36 -14.72
CA GLU A 274 9.05 7.82 -15.89
C GLU A 274 9.36 8.61 -17.17
N LYS A 275 9.51 9.94 -17.06
CA LYS A 275 9.92 10.79 -18.19
C LYS A 275 11.36 10.49 -18.62
N LEU A 276 12.25 10.22 -17.67
CA LEU A 276 13.68 9.97 -17.93
C LEU A 276 13.90 8.65 -18.69
N LEU A 277 13.27 7.54 -18.27
CA LEU A 277 13.35 6.25 -18.99
C LEU A 277 12.65 6.33 -20.36
N GLY A 278 11.56 7.09 -20.43
CA GLY A 278 10.90 7.41 -21.70
C GLY A 278 11.86 8.01 -22.72
N ILE A 279 12.84 8.81 -22.27
CA ILE A 279 13.80 9.56 -23.11
C ILE A 279 15.11 8.77 -23.34
N PHE A 280 15.56 7.95 -22.39
CA PHE A 280 16.90 7.36 -22.41
C PHE A 280 17.27 6.59 -23.70
N PRO A 281 16.45 5.66 -24.23
CA PRO A 281 16.76 4.99 -25.49
C PRO A 281 16.83 5.97 -26.67
N TYR A 282 16.01 7.02 -26.66
CA TYR A 282 16.05 8.06 -27.70
C TYR A 282 17.27 8.95 -27.59
N LEU A 283 17.86 9.09 -26.41
CA LEU A 283 19.11 9.80 -26.22
C LEU A 283 20.26 9.08 -26.95
N ALA A 284 20.33 7.75 -26.86
CA ALA A 284 21.31 6.96 -27.62
C ALA A 284 21.16 7.16 -29.13
N VAL A 285 19.92 7.15 -29.64
CA VAL A 285 19.63 7.42 -31.06
C VAL A 285 19.99 8.87 -31.43
N ALA A 286 19.67 9.84 -30.56
CA ALA A 286 19.99 11.25 -30.80
C ALA A 286 21.50 11.48 -30.84
N VAL A 287 22.29 10.76 -30.03
CA VAL A 287 23.75 10.79 -30.08
C VAL A 287 24.26 10.20 -31.39
N LEU A 288 23.74 9.06 -31.84
CA LEU A 288 24.10 8.46 -33.14
C LEU A 288 23.77 9.41 -34.32
N ILE A 289 22.59 10.03 -34.30
CA ILE A 289 22.16 11.02 -35.30
C ILE A 289 23.06 12.27 -35.23
N GLY A 290 23.34 12.77 -34.03
CA GLY A 290 24.21 13.94 -33.84
C GLY A 290 25.63 13.68 -34.33
N PHE A 291 26.16 12.49 -34.06
CA PHE A 291 27.49 12.07 -34.52
C PHE A 291 27.56 11.97 -36.04
N THR A 292 26.57 11.32 -36.67
CA THR A 292 26.47 11.27 -38.14
C THR A 292 26.42 12.64 -38.80
N LEU A 293 25.65 13.57 -38.22
CA LEU A 293 25.56 14.94 -38.74
C LEU A 293 26.88 15.70 -38.55
N LYS A 294 27.56 15.53 -37.41
CA LYS A 294 28.83 16.20 -37.11
C LYS A 294 29.94 15.78 -38.06
N GLU A 295 30.03 14.49 -38.34
CA GLU A 295 31.13 13.95 -39.13
C GLU A 295 30.98 14.21 -40.63
N GLN A 296 29.76 14.57 -41.09
CA GLN A 296 29.45 14.80 -42.50
C GLN A 296 29.87 13.62 -43.41
N THR A 297 29.96 12.42 -42.87
CA THR A 297 30.39 11.23 -43.60
C THR A 297 29.18 10.52 -44.21
N SER A 298 29.31 10.09 -45.48
CA SER A 298 28.33 9.20 -46.13
C SER A 298 28.63 7.73 -45.83
N SER A 299 29.06 7.42 -44.61
CA SER A 299 29.46 6.05 -44.26
C SER A 299 28.24 5.13 -44.25
N ALA A 300 28.33 4.03 -45.00
CA ALA A 300 27.25 3.05 -45.08
C ALA A 300 26.90 2.46 -43.70
N THR A 301 27.90 2.31 -42.83
CA THR A 301 27.74 1.85 -41.45
C THR A 301 26.84 2.76 -40.64
N LEU A 302 27.12 4.08 -40.60
CA LEU A 302 26.33 4.96 -39.74
C LEU A 302 24.91 5.16 -40.28
N ILE A 303 24.73 5.17 -41.60
CA ILE A 303 23.41 5.24 -42.24
C ILE A 303 22.60 3.97 -41.91
N THR A 304 23.18 2.79 -42.09
CA THR A 304 22.50 1.52 -41.80
C THR A 304 22.14 1.39 -40.32
N GLY A 305 23.04 1.75 -39.41
CA GLY A 305 22.77 1.74 -37.97
C GLY A 305 21.63 2.70 -37.58
N ASN A 306 21.59 3.91 -38.15
CA ASN A 306 20.47 4.84 -37.94
C ASN A 306 19.14 4.28 -38.46
N CYS A 307 19.14 3.64 -39.64
CA CYS A 307 17.93 3.00 -40.17
C CYS A 307 17.42 1.88 -39.24
N ILE A 308 18.32 1.01 -38.76
CA ILE A 308 17.96 -0.08 -37.84
C ILE A 308 17.45 0.47 -36.50
N ALA A 309 18.14 1.47 -35.94
CA ALA A 309 17.71 2.13 -34.70
C ALA A 309 16.33 2.78 -34.86
N PHE A 310 16.06 3.42 -36.01
CA PHE A 310 14.76 4.00 -36.32
C PHE A 310 13.65 2.94 -36.40
N VAL A 311 13.92 1.77 -37.00
CA VAL A 311 12.96 0.65 -37.02
C VAL A 311 12.63 0.20 -35.60
N PHE A 312 13.62 0.04 -34.71
CA PHE A 312 13.35 -0.32 -33.32
C PHE A 312 12.56 0.76 -32.57
N VAL A 313 12.80 2.04 -32.85
CA VAL A 313 12.00 3.15 -32.34
C VAL A 313 10.53 3.06 -32.79
N LEU A 314 10.27 2.71 -34.06
CA LEU A 314 8.91 2.51 -34.57
C LEU A 314 8.21 1.31 -33.93
N ILE A 315 8.93 0.20 -33.72
CA ILE A 315 8.43 -0.98 -33.02
C ILE A 315 8.05 -0.60 -31.58
N ARG A 316 8.96 0.08 -30.86
CA ARG A 316 8.70 0.58 -29.50
C ARG A 316 7.46 1.47 -29.46
N HIS A 317 7.34 2.43 -30.38
CA HIS A 317 6.18 3.33 -30.47
C HIS A 317 4.86 2.59 -30.71
N THR A 318 4.91 1.52 -31.51
CA THR A 318 3.75 0.66 -31.76
C THR A 318 3.32 -0.08 -30.49
N ILE A 319 4.27 -0.61 -29.72
CA ILE A 319 4.03 -1.26 -28.42
C ILE A 319 3.39 -0.27 -27.44
N VAL A 320 3.91 0.97 -27.34
CA VAL A 320 3.32 2.03 -26.51
C VAL A 320 1.87 2.31 -26.89
N ARG A 321 1.59 2.45 -28.19
CA ARG A 321 0.22 2.65 -28.68
C ARG A 321 -0.70 1.49 -28.32
N MET A 322 -0.22 0.25 -28.43
CA MET A 322 -1.02 -0.93 -28.08
C MET A 322 -1.32 -0.99 -26.58
N GLN A 323 -0.33 -0.74 -25.72
CA GLN A 323 -0.54 -0.69 -24.27
C GLN A 323 -1.53 0.42 -23.90
N ASN A 324 -1.37 1.63 -24.45
CA ASN A 324 -2.28 2.75 -24.21
C ASN A 324 -3.72 2.42 -24.63
N LYS A 325 -3.89 1.70 -25.75
CA LYS A 325 -5.21 1.23 -26.20
C LYS A 325 -5.82 0.18 -25.25
N GLU A 326 -5.03 -0.73 -24.70
CA GLU A 326 -5.50 -1.72 -23.71
C GLU A 326 -5.86 -1.05 -22.38
N LEU A 327 -5.04 -0.09 -21.92
CA LEU A 327 -5.26 0.65 -20.69
C LEU A 327 -6.52 1.52 -20.77
N THR A 328 -6.72 2.25 -21.87
CA THR A 328 -7.92 3.08 -22.10
C THR A 328 -9.20 2.23 -22.16
N LYS A 329 -9.16 1.03 -22.75
CA LYS A 329 -10.29 0.09 -22.71
C LYS A 329 -10.60 -0.36 -21.28
N THR A 330 -9.58 -0.76 -20.52
CA THR A 330 -9.75 -1.19 -19.12
C THR A 330 -10.32 -0.06 -18.26
N LEU A 331 -9.81 1.17 -18.42
CA LEU A 331 -10.34 2.35 -17.74
C LEU A 331 -11.80 2.62 -18.10
N LYS A 332 -12.18 2.48 -19.37
CA LYS A 332 -13.57 2.65 -19.81
C LYS A 332 -14.52 1.62 -19.18
N VAL A 333 -14.10 0.35 -19.13
CA VAL A 333 -14.89 -0.72 -18.47
C VAL A 333 -15.04 -0.43 -16.97
N PHE A 334 -13.96 -0.06 -16.30
CA PHE A 334 -13.98 0.26 -14.88
C PHE A 334 -14.86 1.49 -14.59
N ASN A 335 -14.77 2.53 -15.42
CA ASN A 335 -15.61 3.73 -15.27
C ASN A 335 -17.10 3.39 -15.45
N ASN A 336 -17.44 2.58 -16.46
CA ASN A 336 -18.83 2.12 -16.66
C ASN A 336 -19.35 1.32 -15.45
N GLN A 337 -18.52 0.44 -14.86
CA GLN A 337 -18.88 -0.30 -13.65
C GLN A 337 -19.09 0.63 -12.44
N LEU A 338 -18.24 1.65 -12.32
CA LEU A 338 -18.35 2.65 -11.27
C LEU A 338 -19.64 3.46 -11.42
N GLU A 339 -19.95 3.93 -12.63
CA GLU A 339 -21.19 4.65 -12.95
C GLU A 339 -22.44 3.81 -12.65
N GLN A 340 -22.42 2.52 -12.97
CA GLN A 340 -23.51 1.59 -12.63
C GLN A 340 -23.68 1.44 -11.11
N THR A 341 -22.57 1.24 -10.39
CA THR A 341 -22.57 1.08 -8.93
C THR A 341 -23.08 2.34 -8.23
N VAL A 342 -22.63 3.52 -8.68
CA VAL A 342 -23.10 4.82 -8.17
C VAL A 342 -24.60 4.96 -8.45
N SER A 343 -25.05 4.70 -9.68
CA SER A 343 -26.46 4.81 -10.05
C SER A 343 -27.37 3.85 -9.27
N GLN A 344 -26.89 2.65 -8.92
CA GLN A 344 -27.61 1.71 -8.07
C GLN A 344 -27.70 2.22 -6.63
N ARG A 345 -26.57 2.63 -6.04
CA ARG A 345 -26.56 3.17 -4.67
C ARG A 345 -27.42 4.43 -4.53
N THR A 346 -27.41 5.31 -5.53
CA THR A 346 -28.27 6.51 -5.53
C THR A 346 -29.74 6.12 -5.54
N ARG A 347 -30.16 5.13 -6.34
CA ARG A 347 -31.54 4.62 -6.34
C ARG A 347 -31.93 4.01 -5.00
N ASP A 348 -31.06 3.18 -4.41
CA ASP A 348 -31.32 2.58 -3.11
C ASP A 348 -31.44 3.63 -1.99
N LEU A 349 -30.64 4.69 -2.04
CA LEU A 349 -30.72 5.81 -1.10
C LEU A 349 -32.03 6.58 -1.26
N ILE A 350 -32.46 6.87 -2.49
CA ILE A 350 -33.75 7.52 -2.75
C ILE A 350 -34.90 6.66 -2.23
N ASN A 351 -34.88 5.34 -2.47
CA ASN A 351 -35.90 4.43 -1.97
C ASN A 351 -35.96 4.42 -0.43
N LYS A 352 -34.80 4.29 0.24
CA LYS A 352 -34.73 4.36 1.71
C LYS A 352 -35.20 5.70 2.25
N SER A 353 -34.85 6.81 1.59
CA SER A 353 -35.31 8.14 1.97
C SER A 353 -36.83 8.24 1.85
N ASN A 354 -37.41 7.76 0.75
CA ASN A 354 -38.86 7.75 0.55
C ASN A 354 -39.58 6.85 1.57
N ASP A 355 -39.01 5.69 1.90
CA ASP A 355 -39.57 4.79 2.91
C ASP A 355 -39.51 5.40 4.31
N LEU A 356 -38.43 6.11 4.65
CA LEU A 356 -38.33 6.86 5.90
C LEU A 356 -39.39 7.96 5.98
N VAL A 357 -39.58 8.75 4.91
CA VAL A 357 -40.61 9.79 4.84
C VAL A 357 -42.01 9.17 5.01
N LYS A 358 -42.33 8.10 4.29
CA LYS A 358 -43.62 7.39 4.41
C LYS A 358 -43.86 6.84 5.81
N ASN A 359 -42.84 6.27 6.44
CA ASN A 359 -42.94 5.76 7.81
C ASN A 359 -43.14 6.91 8.82
N GLN A 360 -42.47 8.04 8.61
CA GLN A 360 -42.66 9.23 9.43
C GLN A 360 -44.08 9.79 9.30
N GLU A 361 -44.63 9.88 8.08
CA GLU A 361 -46.01 10.31 7.84
C GLU A 361 -47.02 9.36 8.49
N ARG A 362 -46.85 8.04 8.31
CA ARG A 362 -47.71 7.02 8.96
C ARG A 362 -47.67 7.15 10.48
N PHE A 363 -46.49 7.30 11.07
CA PHE A 363 -46.35 7.50 12.50
C PHE A 363 -47.03 8.79 12.97
N LYS A 364 -46.84 9.90 12.23
CA LYS A 364 -47.48 11.18 12.54
C LYS A 364 -49.01 11.05 12.52
N SER A 365 -49.58 10.39 11.52
CA SER A 365 -51.02 10.14 11.45
C SER A 365 -51.52 9.27 12.61
N LEU A 366 -50.80 8.19 12.95
CA LEU A 366 -51.15 7.33 14.08
C LEU A 366 -51.13 8.09 15.41
N TYR A 367 -50.13 8.95 15.62
CA TYR A 367 -49.99 9.76 16.83
C TYR A 367 -51.08 10.84 16.92
N GLU A 368 -51.25 11.62 15.84
CA GLU A 368 -52.15 12.78 15.82
C GLU A 368 -53.62 12.39 15.98
N TYR A 369 -54.04 11.31 15.30
CA TYR A 369 -55.43 10.84 15.29
C TYR A 369 -55.69 9.70 16.28
N HIS A 370 -54.79 9.45 17.23
CA HIS A 370 -55.03 8.46 18.28
C HIS A 370 -56.22 8.91 19.17
N PRO A 371 -57.20 8.04 19.48
CA PRO A 371 -58.40 8.43 20.23
C PRO A 371 -58.10 8.80 21.69
N ASP A 372 -57.12 8.14 22.30
CA ASP A 372 -56.66 8.50 23.64
C ASP A 372 -55.58 9.60 23.56
N PRO A 373 -55.56 10.54 24.52
CA PRO A 373 -54.48 11.50 24.69
C PRO A 373 -53.10 10.86 24.77
N ILE A 374 -52.17 11.40 23.98
CA ILE A 374 -50.75 11.05 24.03
C ILE A 374 -49.95 12.34 24.15
N LEU A 375 -49.10 12.41 25.18
CA LEU A 375 -48.11 13.45 25.38
C LEU A 375 -46.72 12.87 25.19
N THR A 376 -45.82 13.67 24.65
CA THR A 376 -44.39 13.40 24.66
C THR A 376 -43.75 14.33 25.65
N ILE A 377 -43.03 13.79 26.63
CA ILE A 377 -42.33 14.57 27.66
C ILE A 377 -40.83 14.33 27.57
N ASP A 378 -40.04 15.33 27.96
CA ASP A 378 -38.60 15.18 28.14
C ASP A 378 -38.27 14.40 29.44
N SER A 379 -36.97 14.22 29.70
CA SER A 379 -36.49 13.56 30.91
C SER A 379 -36.84 14.28 32.23
N ASN A 380 -37.27 15.53 32.19
CA ASN A 380 -37.67 16.33 33.34
C ASN A 380 -39.20 16.43 33.51
N GLY A 381 -39.99 15.82 32.61
CA GLY A 381 -41.45 15.88 32.64
C GLY A 381 -42.04 17.13 31.98
N ILE A 382 -41.24 17.84 31.17
CA ILE A 382 -41.68 18.98 30.37
C ILE A 382 -42.32 18.46 29.09
N VAL A 383 -43.52 18.95 28.76
CA VAL A 383 -44.25 18.56 27.55
C VAL A 383 -43.53 19.08 26.30
N LEU A 384 -43.04 18.16 25.47
CA LEU A 384 -42.45 18.43 24.17
C LEU A 384 -43.50 18.49 23.07
N ASN A 385 -44.52 17.63 23.14
CA ASN A 385 -45.61 17.59 22.18
C ASN A 385 -46.87 16.93 22.79
N ILE A 386 -48.03 17.19 22.20
CA ILE A 386 -49.32 16.60 22.57
C ILE A 386 -50.18 16.39 21.32
N ASN A 387 -50.84 15.25 21.21
CA ASN A 387 -51.74 14.96 20.11
C ASN A 387 -53.10 15.70 20.23
N GLN A 388 -53.92 15.60 19.18
CA GLN A 388 -55.22 16.26 19.11
C GLN A 388 -56.15 15.86 20.28
N ALA A 389 -56.21 14.57 20.62
CA ALA A 389 -57.06 14.07 21.71
C ALA A 389 -56.67 14.66 23.07
N GLY A 390 -55.37 14.83 23.34
CA GLY A 390 -54.90 15.46 24.57
C GLY A 390 -55.22 16.94 24.65
N SER A 391 -55.13 17.66 23.53
CA SER A 391 -55.54 19.07 23.46
C SER A 391 -57.04 19.24 23.73
N MET A 392 -57.88 18.34 23.19
CA MET A 392 -59.32 18.32 23.43
C MET A 392 -59.67 18.00 24.89
N LEU A 393 -59.06 16.96 25.47
CA LEU A 393 -59.31 16.57 26.87
C LEU A 393 -58.96 17.70 27.84
N LEU A 394 -57.88 18.42 27.58
CA LEU A 394 -57.39 19.51 28.45
C LEU A 394 -58.05 20.87 28.15
N GLY A 395 -58.85 20.97 27.08
CA GLY A 395 -59.50 22.21 26.65
C GLY A 395 -58.52 23.33 26.31
N LYS A 396 -57.29 23.00 25.91
CA LYS A 396 -56.19 23.94 25.64
C LYS A 396 -55.51 23.57 24.32
N GLU A 397 -55.09 24.58 23.57
CA GLU A 397 -54.29 24.36 22.36
C GLU A 397 -52.91 23.76 22.69
N SER A 398 -52.40 22.91 21.81
CA SER A 398 -51.10 22.25 21.96
C SER A 398 -49.96 23.24 22.20
N ALA A 399 -49.94 24.37 21.47
CA ALA A 399 -48.95 25.43 21.62
C ALA A 399 -48.90 26.03 23.04
N ALA A 400 -50.03 26.06 23.75
CA ALA A 400 -50.11 26.58 25.12
C ALA A 400 -49.71 25.55 26.19
N LEU A 401 -49.57 24.28 25.81
CA LEU A 401 -49.20 23.15 26.67
C LEU A 401 -47.73 22.74 26.52
N ILE A 402 -47.16 22.94 25.33
CA ILE A 402 -45.74 22.69 25.07
C ILE A 402 -44.87 23.60 25.97
N GLY A 403 -43.82 23.03 26.56
CA GLY A 403 -42.90 23.71 27.46
C GLY A 403 -43.39 23.82 28.91
N LYS A 404 -44.60 23.35 29.22
CA LYS A 404 -45.12 23.30 30.60
C LYS A 404 -44.84 21.95 31.25
N GLU A 405 -44.83 21.94 32.57
CA GLU A 405 -44.75 20.70 33.34
C GLU A 405 -46.03 19.89 33.21
N CYS A 406 -45.88 18.62 32.84
CA CYS A 406 -46.98 17.68 32.66
C CYS A 406 -47.83 17.51 33.95
N PHE A 407 -47.24 17.76 35.13
CA PHE A 407 -47.84 17.57 36.45
C PHE A 407 -48.86 18.63 36.84
N SER A 408 -48.85 19.79 36.18
CA SER A 408 -49.69 20.94 36.51
C SER A 408 -51.20 20.73 36.29
N ILE A 409 -51.58 19.58 35.72
CA ILE A 409 -52.94 19.21 35.31
C ILE A 409 -53.62 18.28 36.34
N PHE A 410 -52.86 17.59 37.20
CA PHE A 410 -53.36 16.56 38.12
C PHE A 410 -53.58 17.09 39.54
N LEU A 411 -54.36 16.35 40.35
CA LEU A 411 -54.56 16.66 41.78
C LEU A 411 -53.26 16.64 42.58
N ASP A 412 -53.08 17.55 43.53
CA ASP A 412 -51.85 17.70 44.32
C ASP A 412 -51.43 16.42 45.08
N GLU A 413 -52.39 15.64 45.57
CA GLU A 413 -52.15 14.37 46.30
C GLU A 413 -51.52 13.29 45.39
N ASP A 414 -51.89 13.27 44.11
CA ASP A 414 -51.51 12.26 43.12
C ASP A 414 -50.26 12.67 42.29
N LYS A 415 -49.80 13.94 42.40
CA LYS A 415 -48.59 14.45 41.72
C LYS A 415 -47.34 13.67 42.11
N SER A 416 -47.20 13.36 43.40
CA SER A 416 -46.01 12.68 43.95
C SER A 416 -45.85 11.25 43.41
N GLU A 417 -46.96 10.53 43.20
CA GLU A 417 -46.97 9.18 42.63
C GLU A 417 -46.62 9.19 41.14
N LEU A 418 -47.12 10.17 40.39
CA LEU A 418 -46.80 10.33 38.96
C LEU A 418 -45.34 10.72 38.74
N GLU A 419 -44.78 11.63 39.55
CA GLU A 419 -43.35 11.97 39.52
C GLU A 419 -42.47 10.76 39.81
N ALA A 420 -42.84 9.96 40.82
CA ALA A 420 -42.14 8.73 41.16
C ALA A 420 -42.20 7.73 40.00
N ALA A 421 -43.35 7.60 39.31
CA ALA A 421 -43.51 6.73 38.16
C ALA A 421 -42.69 7.18 36.95
N ILE A 422 -42.61 8.48 36.64
CA ILE A 422 -41.76 9.00 35.56
C ILE A 422 -40.27 8.78 35.89
N LYS A 423 -39.85 9.01 37.14
CA LYS A 423 -38.48 8.70 37.59
C LYS A 423 -38.18 7.20 37.53
N LYS A 424 -39.18 6.34 37.81
CA LYS A 424 -39.06 4.87 37.72
C LYS A 424 -39.01 4.39 36.27
N GLY A 425 -39.79 5.00 35.36
CA GLY A 425 -39.81 4.72 33.92
C GLY A 425 -38.46 4.99 33.21
N LYS A 426 -37.58 5.82 33.81
CA LYS A 426 -36.20 6.01 33.35
C LYS A 426 -35.36 4.72 33.36
N ARG A 427 -35.80 3.67 34.07
CA ARG A 427 -35.10 2.37 34.20
C ARG A 427 -35.51 1.31 33.17
N CYS A 428 -35.95 1.73 31.97
CA CYS A 428 -36.30 0.85 30.83
C CYS A 428 -37.55 -0.04 31.00
N SER A 429 -38.48 0.31 31.89
CA SER A 429 -39.76 -0.39 32.02
C SER A 429 -40.94 0.56 31.89
N SER A 430 -41.98 0.13 31.18
CA SER A 430 -43.26 0.84 31.14
C SER A 430 -43.91 0.81 32.52
N SER A 431 -44.45 1.93 32.96
CA SER A 431 -45.20 2.03 34.22
C SER A 431 -46.60 2.53 33.96
N SER A 432 -47.58 1.97 34.65
CA SER A 432 -48.97 2.40 34.57
C SER A 432 -49.52 2.70 35.96
N LEU A 433 -50.40 3.68 36.07
CA LEU A 433 -50.97 4.14 37.33
C LEU A 433 -52.38 4.70 37.11
N GLN A 434 -53.24 4.59 38.12
CA GLN A 434 -54.60 5.15 38.12
C GLN A 434 -54.57 6.45 38.93
N LEU A 435 -54.95 7.56 38.31
CA LEU A 435 -55.03 8.87 38.95
C LEU A 435 -56.47 9.34 39.06
N ARG A 436 -56.74 10.12 40.10
CA ARG A 436 -57.97 10.87 40.24
C ARG A 436 -57.75 12.30 39.75
N VAL A 437 -58.71 12.81 39.01
CA VAL A 437 -58.66 14.16 38.44
C VAL A 437 -59.95 14.89 38.77
N LYS A 438 -59.84 16.16 39.18
CA LYS A 438 -61.02 17.02 39.36
C LYS A 438 -61.55 17.46 38.00
N ASN A 439 -62.84 17.31 37.79
CA ASN A 439 -63.52 17.93 36.65
C ASN A 439 -63.47 19.48 36.79
N ASN A 440 -63.52 20.21 35.67
CA ASN A 440 -63.50 21.69 35.63
C ASN A 440 -64.61 22.36 36.46
N ASN A 441 -65.66 21.62 36.85
CA ASN A 441 -66.78 22.10 37.68
C ASN A 441 -66.67 21.69 39.17
N GLU A 442 -65.54 21.15 39.61
CA GLU A 442 -65.19 20.74 40.99
C GLU A 442 -66.14 19.74 41.71
N LYS A 443 -67.22 19.28 41.07
CA LYS A 443 -68.23 18.38 41.67
C LYS A 443 -68.06 16.90 41.35
N ASP A 444 -67.38 16.55 40.25
CA ASP A 444 -67.21 15.15 39.83
C ASP A 444 -65.72 14.75 39.81
N ILE A 445 -65.44 13.53 40.29
CA ILE A 445 -64.11 12.90 40.25
C ILE A 445 -64.02 12.03 39.00
N LEU A 446 -63.05 12.34 38.14
CA LEU A 446 -62.69 11.51 36.99
C LEU A 446 -61.58 10.53 37.36
N PHE A 447 -61.59 9.35 36.75
CA PHE A 447 -60.54 8.34 36.91
C PHE A 447 -59.77 8.18 35.60
N TRP A 448 -58.48 8.46 35.63
CA TRP A 448 -57.60 8.31 34.47
C TRP A 448 -56.59 7.20 34.68
N TYR A 449 -56.41 6.35 33.67
CA TYR A 449 -55.35 5.35 33.62
C TYR A 449 -54.20 5.90 32.78
N VAL A 450 -53.08 6.21 33.43
CA VAL A 450 -51.90 6.80 32.80
C VAL A 450 -50.87 5.71 32.56
N THR A 451 -50.45 5.56 31.30
CA THR A 451 -49.35 4.69 30.90
C THR A 451 -48.15 5.52 30.47
N ILE A 452 -46.99 5.27 31.06
CA ILE A 452 -45.74 5.95 30.75
C ILE A 452 -44.80 4.94 30.08
N VAL A 453 -44.37 5.26 28.86
CA VAL A 453 -43.49 4.42 28.05
C VAL A 453 -42.21 5.20 27.73
N PRO A 454 -41.01 4.73 28.12
CA PRO A 454 -39.77 5.44 27.85
C PRO A 454 -39.41 5.44 26.36
N ILE A 455 -38.86 6.56 25.88
CA ILE A 455 -38.32 6.73 24.52
C ILE A 455 -36.82 6.50 24.58
N MET A 456 -36.37 5.42 23.93
CA MET A 456 -34.96 5.04 23.88
C MET A 456 -34.33 5.44 22.53
N ILE A 457 -33.28 6.25 22.58
CA ILE A 457 -32.47 6.62 21.41
C ILE A 457 -31.03 6.22 21.73
N GLU A 458 -30.42 5.38 20.90
CA GLU A 458 -29.05 4.87 21.08
C GLU A 458 -28.77 4.26 22.48
N GLY A 459 -29.80 3.68 23.11
CA GLY A 459 -29.69 3.07 24.44
C GLY A 459 -29.78 4.05 25.62
N GLN A 460 -30.01 5.34 25.35
CA GLN A 460 -30.28 6.36 26.37
C GLN A 460 -31.75 6.77 26.38
N THR A 461 -32.30 7.07 27.56
CA THR A 461 -33.65 7.60 27.72
C THR A 461 -33.69 9.06 27.30
N PHE A 462 -34.33 9.34 26.16
CA PHE A 462 -34.52 10.71 25.65
C PHE A 462 -35.67 11.42 26.38
N GLY A 463 -36.76 10.68 26.62
CA GLY A 463 -37.99 11.17 27.24
C GLY A 463 -38.99 10.03 27.42
N SER A 464 -40.28 10.34 27.52
CA SER A 464 -41.34 9.34 27.63
C SER A 464 -42.59 9.73 26.84
N TYR A 465 -43.32 8.73 26.33
CA TYR A 465 -44.72 8.89 25.96
C TYR A 465 -45.59 8.70 27.19
N VAL A 466 -46.54 9.62 27.40
CA VAL A 466 -47.55 9.54 28.44
C VAL A 466 -48.91 9.42 27.75
N MET A 467 -49.54 8.28 27.92
CA MET A 467 -50.85 7.98 27.37
C MET A 467 -51.88 8.02 28.49
N VAL A 468 -52.99 8.73 28.29
CA VAL A 468 -54.04 8.88 29.30
C VAL A 468 -55.32 8.26 28.76
N LYS A 469 -55.90 7.32 29.50
CA LYS A 469 -57.18 6.71 29.16
C LYS A 469 -58.20 7.05 30.23
N ASP A 470 -59.34 7.63 29.83
CA ASP A 470 -60.45 7.86 30.75
C ASP A 470 -61.13 6.52 31.07
N ILE A 471 -61.08 6.12 32.33
CA ILE A 471 -61.69 4.89 32.85
C ILE A 471 -62.85 5.20 33.80
N THR A 472 -63.33 6.44 33.86
CA THR A 472 -64.39 6.88 34.78
C THR A 472 -65.65 6.03 34.62
N ARG A 473 -66.14 5.90 33.38
CA ARG A 473 -67.32 5.06 33.07
C ARG A 473 -67.10 3.60 33.45
N MET A 474 -65.90 3.08 33.20
CA MET A 474 -65.55 1.69 33.52
C MET A 474 -65.53 1.45 35.03
N LYS A 475 -65.02 2.42 35.82
CA LYS A 475 -65.03 2.38 37.28
C LYS A 475 -66.45 2.46 37.84
N GLN A 476 -67.27 3.39 37.33
CA GLN A 476 -68.68 3.52 37.73
C GLN A 476 -69.45 2.22 37.46
N GLN A 477 -69.27 1.62 36.28
CA GLN A 477 -69.89 0.32 35.95
C GLN A 477 -69.38 -0.81 36.84
N GLN A 478 -68.08 -0.82 37.19
CA GLN A 478 -67.53 -1.83 38.09
C GLN A 478 -68.08 -1.67 39.52
N GLU A 479 -68.22 -0.44 40.00
CA GLU A 479 -68.81 -0.14 41.31
C GLU A 479 -70.29 -0.51 41.34
N GLU A 480 -71.04 -0.22 40.28
CA GLU A 480 -72.44 -0.63 40.12
C GLU A 480 -72.58 -2.17 40.13
N ILE A 481 -71.75 -2.89 39.35
CA ILE A 481 -71.72 -4.35 39.36
C ILE A 481 -71.38 -4.89 40.75
N ASN A 482 -70.37 -4.32 41.42
CA ASN A 482 -69.99 -4.75 42.77
C ASN A 482 -71.13 -4.48 43.76
N TYR A 483 -71.77 -3.32 43.69
CA TYR A 483 -72.91 -2.98 44.53
C TYR A 483 -74.06 -3.97 44.34
N LEU A 484 -74.45 -4.27 43.09
CA LEU A 484 -75.46 -5.26 42.76
C LEU A 484 -75.09 -6.70 43.19
N ALA A 485 -73.80 -7.03 43.26
CA ALA A 485 -73.34 -8.34 43.72
C ALA A 485 -73.45 -8.52 45.25
N PHE A 486 -73.45 -7.42 46.01
CA PHE A 486 -73.48 -7.42 47.48
C PHE A 486 -74.77 -6.86 48.09
N HIS A 487 -75.64 -6.22 47.31
CA HIS A 487 -76.90 -5.63 47.77
C HIS A 487 -78.09 -6.21 47.01
N ASP A 488 -79.24 -6.33 47.67
CA ASP A 488 -80.49 -6.72 47.04
C ASP A 488 -81.11 -5.55 46.28
N THR A 489 -81.43 -5.76 45.00
CA THR A 489 -81.88 -4.70 44.09
C THR A 489 -83.22 -4.06 44.43
N VAL A 490 -84.05 -4.71 45.27
CA VAL A 490 -85.39 -4.25 45.63
C VAL A 490 -85.39 -3.55 46.98
N THR A 491 -84.48 -3.94 47.87
CA THR A 491 -84.48 -3.50 49.27
C THR A 491 -83.25 -2.67 49.66
N GLU A 492 -82.24 -2.56 48.79
CA GLU A 492 -80.98 -1.81 48.97
C GLU A 492 -80.10 -2.27 50.17
N ILE A 493 -80.56 -3.26 50.94
CA ILE A 493 -79.81 -3.88 52.04
C ILE A 493 -78.79 -4.90 51.52
N GLY A 494 -77.76 -5.16 52.33
CA GLY A 494 -76.75 -6.17 52.03
C GLY A 494 -77.38 -7.55 51.84
N ASN A 495 -77.07 -8.22 50.73
CA ASN A 495 -77.57 -9.55 50.41
C ASN A 495 -76.83 -10.62 51.23
N ARG A 496 -77.22 -11.89 51.05
CA ARG A 496 -76.64 -13.02 51.80
C ARG A 496 -75.11 -13.10 51.68
N ILE A 497 -74.53 -12.74 50.53
CA ILE A 497 -73.08 -12.80 50.29
C ILE A 497 -72.38 -11.72 51.12
N PHE A 498 -72.92 -10.50 51.13
CA PHE A 498 -72.39 -9.41 51.95
C PHE A 498 -72.48 -9.72 53.45
N PHE A 499 -73.63 -10.23 53.91
CA PHE A 499 -73.82 -10.63 55.31
C PHE A 499 -72.83 -11.71 55.75
N GLN A 500 -72.53 -12.67 54.87
CA GLN A 500 -71.62 -13.76 55.18
C GLN A 500 -70.14 -13.31 55.18
N GLN A 501 -69.76 -12.38 54.30
CA GLN A 501 -68.43 -11.74 54.36
C GLN A 501 -68.20 -10.94 55.64
N GLU A 502 -69.23 -10.23 56.11
CA GLU A 502 -69.07 -9.38 57.29
C GLU A 502 -69.07 -10.20 58.59
N LEU A 503 -69.74 -11.35 58.61
CA LEU A 503 -69.61 -12.36 59.65
C LEU A 503 -68.22 -13.02 59.69
N ASP A 504 -67.59 -13.25 58.54
CA ASP A 504 -66.24 -13.82 58.46
C ASP A 504 -65.15 -12.78 58.81
N ARG A 505 -65.47 -11.48 58.78
CA ARG A 505 -64.57 -10.36 59.13
C ARG A 505 -64.56 -10.02 60.62
N SER A 506 -65.61 -10.39 61.35
CA SER A 506 -65.77 -10.24 62.80
C SER A 506 -65.29 -11.48 63.54
#